data_AF-A0A2G9PTB4-F1
#
_entry.id   AF-A0A2G9PTB4-F1
#
_cell.length_a   1.000
_cell.length_b   1.000
_cell.length_c   1.000
_cell.angle_alpha   90.00
_cell.angle_beta   90.00
_cell.angle_gamma   90.00
#
_symmetry.space_group_name_H-M   'P 1'
#
loop_
_entity.id
_entity.type
_entity.pdbx_description
1 polymer ?
#
loop_
_entity_poly.entity_id
_entity_poly.type
_entity_poly.pdbx_seq_one_letter_code
_entity_poly.pdbx_strand_id
1 'polypeptide(L)'
;MVDVVLDRESFRALSSKTRVSILKRLAERRKTASELARDVGITAQAASEHLRKMEKAGLVVAAKRSKWVYFELSEKGRAVLEPGTTKLFVLLAISLVAVGWSAMRIMAQRAVVPTEFPAPVLTDAGERALAATAENAAAQTPVAGFEAFLLVLGAIGIGFAVSSLMRRKS
;
A
#
# COMPACT_ATOMS: atom_id res chain seq x y z
N MET A 1 -6.26 -15.21 -4.73
CA MET A 1 -6.47 -14.02 -3.89
C MET A 1 -7.58 -14.40 -2.92
N VAL A 2 -7.29 -14.53 -1.61
CA VAL A 2 -8.34 -14.87 -0.65
C VAL A 2 -9.13 -13.60 -0.44
N ASP A 3 -10.32 -13.51 -1.04
CA ASP A 3 -11.30 -12.50 -0.66
C ASP A 3 -11.75 -12.85 0.74
N VAL A 4 -11.15 -12.18 1.72
CA VAL A 4 -11.59 -12.25 3.10
C VAL A 4 -12.80 -11.35 3.19
N VAL A 5 -13.95 -11.89 2.77
CA VAL A 5 -15.23 -11.30 3.10
C VAL A 5 -15.32 -11.35 4.62
N LEU A 6 -15.11 -10.19 5.25
CA LEU A 6 -15.30 -9.98 6.68
C LEU A 6 -16.79 -10.12 6.99
N ASP A 7 -17.22 -11.36 7.21
CA ASP A 7 -18.58 -11.66 7.61
C ASP A 7 -18.86 -11.12 9.03
N ARG A 8 -20.15 -10.97 9.33
CA ARG A 8 -20.64 -10.45 10.63
C ARG A 8 -20.13 -11.27 11.81
N GLU A 9 -19.87 -12.56 11.62
CA GLU A 9 -19.39 -13.46 12.69
C GLU A 9 -17.93 -13.22 13.02
N SER A 10 -17.11 -12.99 12.00
CA SER A 10 -15.70 -12.62 12.10
C SER A 10 -15.58 -11.27 12.81
N PHE A 11 -16.40 -10.28 12.45
CA PHE A 11 -16.41 -8.99 13.13
C PHE A 11 -16.83 -9.10 14.60
N ARG A 12 -17.85 -9.93 14.90
CA ARG A 12 -18.29 -10.22 16.26
C ARG A 12 -17.20 -10.94 17.07
N ALA A 13 -16.46 -11.85 16.44
CA ALA A 13 -15.32 -12.51 17.04
C ALA A 13 -14.14 -11.54 17.30
N LEU A 14 -13.94 -10.52 16.47
CA LEU A 14 -12.88 -9.52 16.67
C LEU A 14 -13.27 -8.41 17.64
N SER A 15 -14.56 -8.18 17.90
CA SER A 15 -15.02 -7.12 18.80
C SER A 15 -14.57 -7.26 20.26
N SER A 16 -13.98 -8.38 20.66
CA SER A 16 -13.42 -8.58 22.00
C SER A 16 -11.92 -8.32 22.01
N LYS A 17 -11.50 -7.38 22.86
CA LYS A 17 -10.09 -7.07 23.12
C LYS A 17 -9.27 -8.33 23.45
N THR A 18 -9.81 -9.22 24.28
CA THR A 18 -9.17 -10.49 24.66
C THR A 18 -8.94 -11.40 23.46
N ARG A 19 -9.93 -11.54 22.57
CA ARG A 19 -9.82 -12.39 21.37
C ARG A 19 -8.79 -11.83 20.39
N VAL A 20 -8.76 -10.51 20.20
CA VAL A 20 -7.72 -9.85 19.39
C VAL A 20 -6.33 -10.07 19.98
N SER A 21 -6.18 -9.95 21.31
CA SER A 21 -4.90 -10.25 21.98
C SER A 21 -4.46 -11.69 21.77
N ILE A 22 -5.38 -12.66 21.87
CA ILE A 22 -5.09 -14.08 21.59
C ILE A 22 -4.63 -14.26 20.13
N LEU A 23 -5.33 -13.67 19.17
CA LEU A 23 -4.96 -13.77 17.75
C LEU A 23 -3.56 -13.17 17.50
N LYS A 24 -3.23 -12.04 18.13
CA LYS A 24 -1.88 -11.44 18.03
C LYS A 24 -0.79 -12.37 18.56
N ARG A 25 -1.03 -13.05 19.69
CA ARG A 25 -0.08 -14.05 20.23
C ARG A 25 0.05 -15.27 19.32
N LEU A 26 -1.02 -15.67 18.64
CA LEU A 26 -1.00 -16.75 17.66
C LEU A 26 -0.33 -16.37 16.34
N ALA A 27 -0.25 -15.08 16.01
CA ALA A 27 0.50 -14.58 14.87
C ALA A 27 2.02 -14.72 15.05
N GLU A 28 2.51 -14.67 16.29
CA GLU A 28 3.94 -14.89 16.60
C GLU A 28 4.33 -16.37 16.43
N ARG A 29 3.54 -17.28 17.02
CA ARG A 29 3.73 -18.73 16.94
C ARG A 29 2.48 -19.47 17.38
N ARG A 30 2.42 -20.77 17.05
CA ARG A 30 1.43 -21.69 17.63
C ARG A 30 1.58 -21.80 19.15
N LYS A 31 0.45 -21.83 19.86
CA LYS A 31 0.37 -21.90 21.32
C LYS A 31 -0.81 -22.77 21.76
N THR A 32 -0.69 -23.38 22.93
CA THR A 32 -1.80 -24.09 23.59
C THR A 32 -2.76 -23.11 24.27
N ALA A 33 -3.96 -23.57 24.61
CA ALA A 33 -4.93 -22.75 25.35
C ALA A 33 -4.37 -22.27 26.71
N SER A 34 -3.59 -23.11 27.40
CA SER A 34 -2.98 -22.77 28.69
C SER A 34 -1.87 -21.73 28.56
N GLU A 35 -1.06 -21.77 27.49
CA GLU A 35 -0.06 -20.74 27.19
C GLU A 35 -0.75 -19.40 26.89
N LEU A 36 -1.77 -19.41 26.03
CA LEU A 36 -2.53 -18.20 25.68
C LEU A 36 -3.24 -17.58 26.88
N ALA A 37 -3.76 -18.42 27.77
CA ALA A 37 -4.39 -17.98 29.02
C ALA A 37 -3.39 -17.19 29.88
N ARG A 38 -2.16 -17.69 30.02
CA ARG A 38 -1.07 -17.00 30.75
C ARG A 38 -0.66 -15.70 30.06
N ASP A 39 -0.51 -15.70 28.74
CA ASP A 39 -0.07 -14.52 27.97
C ASP A 39 -1.06 -13.35 28.02
N VAL A 40 -2.36 -13.65 28.14
CA VAL A 40 -3.44 -12.65 28.10
C VAL A 40 -4.03 -12.38 29.50
N GLY A 41 -3.63 -13.14 30.52
CA GLY A 41 -4.08 -12.96 31.90
C GLY A 41 -5.51 -13.43 32.16
N ILE A 42 -5.91 -14.56 31.55
CA ILE A 42 -7.24 -15.16 31.72
C ILE A 42 -7.13 -16.62 32.18
N THR A 43 -8.25 -17.26 32.51
CA THR A 43 -8.27 -18.69 32.86
C THR A 43 -8.15 -19.56 31.61
N ALA A 44 -7.59 -20.77 31.75
CA ALA A 44 -7.48 -21.74 30.65
C ALA A 44 -8.85 -22.15 30.07
N GLN A 45 -9.89 -22.17 30.92
CA GLN A 45 -11.27 -22.43 30.50
C GLN A 45 -11.82 -21.29 29.63
N ALA A 46 -11.63 -20.03 30.05
CA ALA A 46 -12.03 -18.86 29.26
C ALA A 46 -11.28 -18.79 27.93
N ALA A 47 -9.98 -19.07 27.93
CA ALA A 47 -9.18 -19.15 26.70
C ALA A 47 -9.73 -20.22 25.74
N SER A 48 -10.04 -21.41 26.25
CA SER A 48 -10.62 -22.50 25.45
C SER A 48 -11.98 -22.13 24.86
N GLU A 49 -12.83 -21.45 25.62
CA GLU A 49 -14.13 -20.96 25.13
C GLU A 49 -13.97 -19.92 24.02
N HIS A 50 -13.05 -18.96 24.19
CA HIS A 50 -12.72 -17.98 23.16
C HIS A 50 -12.18 -18.62 21.89
N LEU A 51 -11.26 -19.58 22.03
CA LEU A 51 -10.67 -20.31 20.90
C LEU A 51 -11.73 -21.09 20.13
N ARG A 52 -12.66 -21.77 20.80
CA ARG A 52 -13.78 -22.47 20.15
C ARG A 52 -14.70 -21.52 19.37
N LYS A 53 -14.96 -20.30 19.89
CA LYS A 53 -15.73 -19.28 19.15
C LYS A 53 -14.98 -18.78 17.91
N MET A 54 -13.67 -18.59 18.02
CA MET A 54 -12.83 -18.15 16.89
C MET A 54 -12.62 -19.25 15.85
N GLU A 55 -12.57 -20.51 16.27
CA GLU A 55 -12.49 -21.67 15.39
C GLU A 55 -13.77 -21.81 14.56
N LYS A 56 -14.95 -21.64 15.18
CA LYS A 56 -16.24 -21.58 14.47
C LYS A 56 -16.31 -20.46 13.43
N ALA A 57 -15.69 -19.31 13.72
CA ALA A 57 -15.60 -18.19 12.77
C ALA A 57 -14.52 -18.40 11.69
N GLY A 58 -13.77 -19.51 11.75
CA GLY A 58 -12.69 -19.84 10.83
C GLY A 58 -11.43 -18.98 11.00
N LEU A 59 -11.23 -18.33 12.15
CA LEU A 59 -10.08 -17.45 12.41
C LEU A 59 -8.85 -18.20 12.96
N VAL A 60 -9.07 -19.36 13.58
CA VAL A 60 -8.01 -20.21 14.14
C VAL A 60 -8.27 -21.67 13.77
N VAL A 61 -7.22 -22.47 13.79
CA VAL A 61 -7.26 -23.92 13.54
C VAL A 61 -6.65 -24.64 14.73
N ALA A 62 -7.30 -25.72 15.19
CA ALA A 62 -6.77 -26.59 16.23
C ALA A 62 -5.97 -27.76 15.61
N ALA A 63 -4.75 -27.96 16.09
CA ALA A 63 -3.89 -29.07 15.72
C ALA A 63 -3.56 -29.91 16.96
N LYS A 64 -4.12 -31.12 17.04
CA LYS A 64 -3.78 -32.06 18.11
C LYS A 64 -2.41 -32.68 17.83
N ARG A 65 -1.45 -32.44 18.74
CA ARG A 65 -0.12 -33.08 18.70
C ARG A 65 0.10 -33.86 19.99
N SER A 66 -0.04 -35.19 19.87
CA SER A 66 0.10 -36.12 21.00
C SER A 66 -0.86 -35.75 22.15
N LYS A 67 -0.33 -35.40 23.32
CA LYS A 67 -1.08 -35.04 24.53
C LYS A 67 -1.66 -33.62 24.50
N TRP A 68 -1.15 -32.74 23.64
CA TRP A 68 -1.48 -31.30 23.66
C TRP A 68 -2.24 -30.86 22.41
N VAL A 69 -3.17 -29.91 22.59
CA VAL A 69 -3.85 -29.24 21.48
C VAL A 69 -3.22 -27.87 21.29
N TYR A 70 -2.61 -27.66 20.14
CA TYR A 70 -2.05 -26.39 19.72
C TYR A 70 -3.06 -25.66 18.85
N PHE A 71 -3.12 -24.35 19.00
CA PHE A 71 -3.89 -23.48 18.15
C PHE A 71 -2.94 -22.70 17.24
N GLU A 72 -3.36 -22.54 16.00
CA GLU A 72 -2.65 -21.83 14.95
C GLU A 72 -3.60 -20.82 14.30
N LEU A 73 -3.05 -19.73 13.77
CA LEU A 73 -3.85 -18.73 13.07
C LEU A 73 -4.23 -19.26 11.68
N SER A 74 -5.50 -19.14 11.30
CA SER A 74 -5.91 -19.53 9.94
C SER A 74 -5.47 -18.46 8.92
N GLU A 75 -5.47 -18.81 7.64
CA GLU A 75 -5.25 -17.85 6.55
C GLU A 75 -6.21 -16.65 6.65
N LYS A 76 -7.47 -16.89 7.01
CA LYS A 76 -8.49 -15.86 7.26
C LYS A 76 -8.12 -15.00 8.47
N GLY A 77 -7.72 -15.61 9.59
CA GLY A 77 -7.30 -14.90 10.80
C GLY A 77 -6.08 -14.02 10.58
N ARG A 78 -5.12 -14.48 9.77
CA ARG A 78 -3.91 -13.72 9.41
C ARG A 78 -4.23 -12.48 8.58
N ALA A 79 -5.05 -12.65 7.54
CA ALA A 79 -5.47 -11.56 6.68
C ALA A 79 -6.34 -10.51 7.39
N VAL A 80 -7.02 -10.88 8.48
CA VAL A 80 -7.77 -9.95 9.33
C VAL A 80 -6.87 -9.14 10.26
N LEU A 81 -5.79 -9.73 10.78
CA LEU A 81 -4.82 -9.02 11.64
C LEU A 81 -3.90 -8.10 10.84
N GLU A 82 -3.57 -8.51 9.62
CA GLU A 82 -2.86 -7.70 8.64
C GLU A 82 -3.79 -7.36 7.46
N PRO A 83 -4.82 -6.52 7.66
CA PRO A 83 -5.52 -5.98 6.52
C PRO A 83 -4.46 -5.15 5.78
N GLY A 84 -4.07 -5.56 4.58
CA GLY A 84 -3.04 -4.92 3.77
C GLY A 84 -3.42 -3.48 3.40
N THR A 85 -3.39 -2.58 4.38
CA THR A 85 -3.65 -1.14 4.27
C THR A 85 -2.65 -0.47 3.35
N THR A 86 -1.51 -1.12 3.10
CA THR A 86 -0.54 -0.76 2.05
C THR A 86 -1.21 -0.52 0.70
N LYS A 87 -2.18 -1.34 0.29
CA LYS A 87 -2.86 -1.14 -1.01
C LYS A 87 -3.67 0.16 -1.04
N LEU A 88 -4.34 0.50 0.07
CA LEU A 88 -5.13 1.72 0.20
C LEU A 88 -4.24 2.97 0.24
N PHE A 89 -3.16 2.95 1.02
CA PHE A 89 -2.21 4.06 1.09
C PHE A 89 -1.46 4.27 -0.22
N VAL A 90 -1.11 3.21 -0.95
CA VAL A 90 -0.46 3.31 -2.28
C VAL A 90 -1.41 3.93 -3.29
N LEU A 91 -2.68 3.50 -3.35
CA LEU A 91 -3.68 4.10 -4.23
C LEU A 91 -3.94 5.57 -3.88
N LEU A 92 -3.96 5.90 -2.58
CA LEU A 92 -4.10 7.28 -2.11
C LEU A 92 -2.90 8.15 -2.52
N ALA A 93 -1.68 7.64 -2.36
CA ALA A 93 -0.45 8.35 -2.73
C ALA A 93 -0.37 8.62 -4.24
N ILE A 94 -0.74 7.64 -5.08
CA ILE A 94 -0.78 7.79 -6.54
C ILE A 94 -1.78 8.88 -6.94
N SER A 95 -2.96 8.89 -6.31
CA SER A 95 -3.99 9.92 -6.54
C SER A 95 -3.50 11.32 -6.15
N LEU A 96 -2.86 11.45 -4.97
CA LEU A 96 -2.37 12.74 -4.48
C LEU A 96 -1.27 13.31 -5.39
N VAL A 97 -0.37 12.45 -5.88
CA VAL A 97 0.67 12.82 -6.85
C VAL A 97 0.07 13.22 -8.19
N ALA A 98 -0.91 12.47 -8.70
CA ALA A 98 -1.59 12.78 -9.96
C ALA A 98 -2.34 14.12 -9.91
N VAL A 99 -3.08 14.37 -8.83
CA VAL A 99 -3.82 15.62 -8.62
C VAL A 99 -2.87 16.79 -8.42
N GLY A 100 -1.82 16.62 -7.60
CA GLY A 100 -0.81 17.65 -7.37
C GLY A 100 -0.09 18.05 -8.66
N TRP A 101 0.26 17.07 -9.50
CA TRP A 101 0.87 17.31 -10.81
C TRP A 101 -0.06 18.08 -11.76
N SER A 102 -1.33 17.69 -11.81
CA SER A 102 -2.36 18.36 -12.63
C SER A 102 -2.53 19.84 -12.23
N ALA A 103 -2.62 20.12 -10.92
CA ALA A 103 -2.74 21.49 -10.41
C ALA A 103 -1.49 22.34 -10.69
N MET A 104 -0.30 21.76 -10.51
CA MET A 104 0.97 22.45 -10.76
C MET A 104 1.17 22.80 -12.25
N ARG A 105 0.72 21.92 -13.16
CA ARG A 105 0.71 22.19 -14.61
C ARG A 105 -0.18 23.38 -14.99
N ILE A 106 -1.38 23.46 -14.40
CA ILE A 106 -2.33 24.55 -14.67
C ILE A 106 -1.78 25.89 -14.17
N MET A 107 -1.08 25.90 -13.03
CA MET A 107 -0.43 27.10 -12.49
C MET A 107 0.78 27.53 -13.34
N ALA A 108 1.64 26.60 -13.76
CA ALA A 108 2.85 26.91 -14.52
C ALA A 108 2.56 27.48 -15.92
N GLN A 109 1.46 27.08 -16.55
CA GLN A 109 1.05 27.62 -17.86
C GLN A 109 0.64 29.10 -17.81
N ARG A 110 0.22 29.61 -16.65
CA ARG A 110 -0.14 31.03 -16.48
C ARG A 110 1.06 31.92 -16.15
N ALA A 111 2.25 31.35 -15.94
CA ALA A 111 3.48 32.09 -15.64
C ALA A 111 4.38 32.31 -16.87
N VAL A 112 4.01 31.82 -18.06
CA VAL A 112 4.73 32.14 -19.30
C VAL A 112 4.37 33.57 -19.72
N VAL A 113 5.29 34.47 -19.39
CA VAL A 113 5.26 35.93 -19.59
C VAL A 113 5.05 36.28 -21.07
N PRO A 114 4.20 37.27 -21.41
CA PRO A 114 4.22 37.91 -22.73
C PRO A 114 5.53 38.69 -22.84
N THR A 115 6.50 38.15 -23.56
CA THR A 115 7.70 38.90 -23.93
C THR A 115 7.31 39.92 -25.00
N GLU A 116 7.00 41.14 -24.59
CA GLU A 116 7.02 42.31 -25.47
C GLU A 116 8.47 42.53 -25.93
N PHE A 117 8.84 41.95 -27.08
CA PHE A 117 10.09 42.27 -27.74
C PHE A 117 9.90 43.59 -28.52
N PRO A 118 10.68 44.65 -28.26
CA PRO A 118 10.71 45.81 -29.15
C PRO A 118 11.19 45.34 -30.53
N ALA A 119 10.49 45.80 -31.58
CA ALA A 119 10.64 45.29 -32.95
C ALA A 119 12.12 45.26 -33.41
N PRO A 120 12.64 44.10 -33.86
CA PRO A 120 14.02 44.01 -34.31
C PRO A 120 14.19 44.65 -35.69
N VAL A 121 15.23 45.46 -35.85
CA VAL A 121 15.70 45.90 -37.18
C VAL A 121 16.31 44.69 -37.88
N LEU A 122 15.65 44.19 -38.92
CA LEU A 122 16.07 42.99 -39.65
C LEU A 122 17.34 43.27 -40.46
N THR A 123 18.41 42.54 -40.14
CA THR A 123 19.60 42.38 -40.99
C THR A 123 19.66 40.94 -41.47
N ASP A 124 20.32 40.65 -42.60
CA ASP A 124 20.40 39.29 -43.17
C ASP A 124 21.01 38.24 -42.20
N ALA A 125 21.85 38.69 -41.27
CA ALA A 125 22.36 37.87 -40.18
C ALA A 125 21.26 37.53 -39.13
N GLY A 126 20.36 38.47 -38.89
CA GLY A 126 19.18 38.32 -38.04
C GLY A 126 18.17 37.32 -38.60
N GLU A 127 17.95 37.29 -39.92
CA GLU A 127 17.07 36.28 -40.54
C GLU A 127 17.61 34.86 -40.37
N ARG A 128 18.92 34.66 -40.54
CA ARG A 128 19.57 33.36 -40.32
C ARG A 128 19.57 32.97 -38.85
N ALA A 129 19.77 33.93 -37.95
CA ALA A 129 19.72 33.69 -36.50
C ALA A 129 18.28 33.32 -36.05
N LEU A 130 17.26 33.96 -36.63
CA LEU A 130 15.85 33.68 -36.36
C LEU A 130 15.44 32.30 -36.90
N ALA A 131 15.88 31.94 -38.09
CA ALA A 131 15.69 30.60 -38.65
C ALA A 131 16.35 29.52 -37.76
N ALA A 132 17.57 29.77 -37.28
CA ALA A 132 18.28 28.85 -36.39
C ALA A 132 17.67 28.76 -34.98
N THR A 133 17.11 29.85 -34.44
CA THR A 133 16.40 29.80 -33.15
C THR A 133 15.02 29.15 -33.26
N ALA A 134 14.31 29.35 -34.37
CA ALA A 134 13.04 28.68 -34.64
C ALA A 134 13.21 27.16 -34.77
N GLU A 135 14.27 26.70 -35.45
CA GLU A 135 14.63 25.28 -35.55
C GLU A 135 14.93 24.66 -34.17
N ASN A 136 15.71 25.36 -33.33
CA ASN A 136 16.04 24.93 -31.97
C ASN A 136 14.85 24.97 -30.99
N ALA A 137 13.90 25.89 -31.20
CA ALA A 137 12.67 25.98 -30.41
C ALA A 137 11.66 24.88 -30.78
N ALA A 138 11.62 24.47 -32.06
CA ALA A 138 10.80 23.35 -32.52
C ALA A 138 11.35 21.99 -32.06
N ALA A 139 12.66 21.86 -31.87
CA ALA A 139 13.31 20.64 -31.37
C ALA A 139 13.24 20.48 -29.84
N GLN A 140 13.03 21.57 -29.08
CA GLN A 140 12.87 21.52 -27.63
C GLN A 140 11.40 21.30 -27.25
N THR A 141 10.93 20.05 -27.37
CA THR A 141 9.70 19.65 -26.68
C THR A 141 9.94 19.70 -25.17
N PRO A 142 9.17 20.46 -24.38
CA PRO A 142 9.37 20.61 -22.93
C PRO A 142 8.81 19.39 -22.18
N VAL A 143 9.35 18.20 -22.46
CA VAL A 143 9.00 16.93 -21.79
C VAL A 143 10.21 16.23 -21.17
N ALA A 144 11.39 16.85 -21.19
CA ALA A 144 12.62 16.29 -20.63
C ALA A 144 12.52 15.92 -19.13
N GLY A 145 11.58 16.51 -18.37
CA GLY A 145 11.30 16.12 -16.97
C GLY A 145 10.28 14.99 -16.80
N PHE A 146 9.44 14.73 -17.80
CA PHE A 146 8.34 13.75 -17.74
C PHE A 146 8.84 12.31 -17.82
N GLU A 147 9.79 12.03 -18.71
CA GLU A 147 10.42 10.71 -18.88
C GLU A 147 11.12 10.26 -17.59
N ALA A 148 11.90 11.15 -16.96
CA ALA A 148 12.59 10.87 -15.70
C ALA A 148 11.60 10.59 -14.55
N PHE A 149 10.49 11.32 -14.49
CA PHE A 149 9.48 11.14 -13.45
C PHE A 149 8.69 9.83 -13.61
N LEU A 150 8.34 9.45 -14.84
CA LEU A 150 7.73 8.15 -15.14
C LEU A 150 8.65 6.98 -14.82
N LEU A 151 9.95 7.10 -15.09
CA LEU A 151 10.93 6.08 -14.74
C LEU A 151 11.09 5.94 -13.22
N VAL A 152 11.08 7.05 -12.47
CA VAL A 152 11.17 7.01 -11.00
C VAL A 152 9.90 6.42 -10.37
N LEU A 153 8.72 6.85 -10.82
CA LEU A 153 7.45 6.28 -10.33
C LEU A 153 7.29 4.81 -10.74
N GLY A 154 7.69 4.46 -11.96
CA GLY A 154 7.75 3.08 -12.44
C GLY A 154 8.67 2.22 -11.58
N ALA A 155 9.87 2.72 -11.24
CA ALA A 155 10.82 2.02 -10.38
C ALA A 155 10.28 1.80 -8.96
N ILE A 156 9.60 2.80 -8.37
CA ILE A 156 8.95 2.67 -7.06
C ILE A 156 7.81 1.64 -7.12
N GLY A 157 6.98 1.68 -8.17
CA GLY A 157 5.88 0.73 -8.37
C GLY A 157 6.35 -0.71 -8.57
N ILE A 158 7.39 -0.91 -9.38
CA ILE A 158 8.00 -2.22 -9.63
C ILE A 158 8.68 -2.75 -8.36
N GLY A 159 9.47 -1.93 -7.66
CA GLY A 159 10.11 -2.30 -6.40
C GLY A 159 9.09 -2.71 -5.33
N PHE A 160 7.95 -2.03 -5.29
CA PHE A 160 6.85 -2.39 -4.40
C PHE A 160 6.15 -3.70 -4.82
N ALA A 161 5.92 -3.93 -6.12
CA ALA A 161 5.35 -5.18 -6.63
C ALA A 161 6.24 -6.39 -6.33
N VAL A 162 7.56 -6.23 -6.48
CA VAL A 162 8.57 -7.25 -6.16
C VAL A 162 8.60 -7.51 -4.65
N SER A 163 8.63 -6.47 -3.82
CA SER A 163 8.57 -6.59 -2.35
C SER A 163 7.29 -7.28 -1.87
N SER A 164 6.15 -6.98 -2.51
CA SER A 164 4.87 -7.65 -2.24
C SER A 164 4.88 -9.12 -2.65
N LEU A 165 5.66 -9.52 -3.67
CA LEU A 165 5.75 -10.90 -4.11
C LEU A 165 6.67 -11.73 -3.20
N MET A 166 7.74 -11.11 -2.66
CA MET A 166 8.70 -11.77 -1.78
C MET A 166 8.13 -12.08 -0.39
N ARG A 167 7.23 -11.25 0.15
CA ARG A 167 6.55 -11.52 1.43
C ARG A 167 5.56 -12.69 1.39
N ARG A 168 5.27 -13.26 0.21
CA ARG A 168 4.35 -14.39 0.05
C ARG A 168 4.99 -15.76 0.30
N LYS A 169 6.32 -15.83 0.48
CA LYS A 169 7.07 -17.10 0.56
C LYS A 169 7.76 -17.38 1.90
N SER A 170 7.53 -16.57 2.93
CA SER A 170 7.92 -16.85 4.31
C SER A 170 6.70 -17.05 5.19
#